data_AF-A0A3N7HME7-F1
#
_entry.id   AF-A0A3N7HME7-F1
#
_cell.length_a   1.000
_cell.length_b   1.000
_cell.length_c   1.000
_cell.angle_alpha   90.00
_cell.angle_beta   90.00
_cell.angle_gamma   90.00
#
_symmetry.space_group_name_H-M   'P 1'
#
loop_
_entity.id
_entity.type
_entity.pdbx_description
1 polymer ?
#
loop_
_entity_poly.entity_id
_entity_poly.type
_entity_poly.pdbx_seq_one_letter_code
_entity_poly.pdbx_strand_id
1 'polypeptide(L)'
;MKHLLWIILAAVLLLANVVVVGWTEIADLRRAREWQVTQAGGAGAELRGVHVRVDQVWAGTAPNLPERALVLVRLALRGPEAARHGWAGCDVGLRDAAGRQWLPLTSADAEGAVRVIAPDGENMGRCNPLPHDAPPEGQEILSDQLFLVPAELLKGARLRVSALGTRPEALEFPVRPVLRDLR
;
A
#
# COMPACT_ATOMS: atom_id res chain seq x y z
N MET A 1 -45.88 -30.91 20.62
CA MET A 1 -45.72 -29.44 20.64
C MET A 1 -44.39 -28.97 21.22
N LYS A 2 -43.93 -29.50 22.37
CA LYS A 2 -42.63 -29.11 22.97
C LYS A 2 -41.42 -29.28 22.03
N HIS A 3 -41.31 -30.41 21.34
CA HIS A 3 -40.21 -30.65 20.38
C HIS A 3 -40.21 -29.68 19.20
N LEU A 4 -41.39 -29.28 18.70
CA LEU A 4 -41.50 -28.30 17.62
C LEU A 4 -41.01 -26.92 18.09
N LEU A 5 -41.34 -26.54 19.32
CA LEU A 5 -40.90 -25.28 19.93
C LEU A 5 -39.38 -25.24 20.12
N TRP A 6 -38.75 -26.37 20.50
CA TRP A 6 -37.30 -26.49 20.59
C TRP A 6 -36.61 -26.40 19.23
N ILE A 7 -37.18 -27.01 18.19
CA ILE A 7 -36.64 -26.92 16.82
C ILE A 7 -36.71 -25.47 16.31
N ILE A 8 -37.85 -24.80 16.50
CA ILE A 8 -38.01 -23.39 16.12
C ILE A 8 -37.01 -22.51 16.87
N LEU A 9 -36.86 -22.72 18.19
CA LEU A 9 -35.91 -21.97 19.00
C LEU A 9 -34.46 -22.18 18.54
N ALA A 10 -34.07 -23.43 18.27
CA ALA A 10 -32.74 -23.75 17.76
C ALA A 10 -32.48 -23.13 16.38
N ALA A 11 -33.47 -23.15 15.48
CA ALA A 11 -33.37 -22.52 14.16
C ALA A 11 -33.22 -20.99 14.26
N VAL A 12 -33.99 -20.35 15.15
CA VAL A 12 -33.89 -18.90 15.41
C VAL A 12 -32.52 -18.55 15.98
N LEU A 13 -32.00 -19.31 16.94
CA LEU A 13 -30.67 -19.08 17.52
C LEU A 13 -29.55 -19.29 16.50
N LEU A 14 -29.67 -20.30 15.63
CA LEU A 14 -28.73 -20.53 14.55
C LEU A 14 -28.73 -19.36 13.56
N LEU A 15 -29.92 -18.90 13.14
CA LEU A 15 -30.07 -17.74 12.27
C LEU A 15 -29.49 -16.48 12.91
N ALA A 16 -29.78 -16.23 14.19
CA ALA A 16 -29.23 -15.09 14.92
C ALA A 16 -27.69 -15.15 14.97
N ASN A 17 -27.10 -16.32 15.20
CA ASN A 17 -25.64 -16.49 15.21
C ASN A 17 -25.04 -16.21 13.83
N VAL A 18 -25.60 -16.81 12.77
CA VAL A 18 -25.14 -16.58 11.39
C VAL A 18 -25.25 -15.11 10.99
N VAL A 19 -26.32 -14.43 11.40
CA VAL A 19 -26.50 -13.00 11.11
C VAL A 19 -25.49 -12.16 11.88
N VAL A 20 -25.29 -12.41 13.17
CA VAL A 20 -24.35 -11.62 14.00
C VAL A 20 -22.91 -11.83 13.53
N VAL A 21 -22.46 -13.09 13.43
CA VAL A 21 -21.10 -13.42 13.00
C VAL A 21 -20.87 -13.02 11.54
N GLY A 22 -21.83 -13.33 10.66
CA GLY A 22 -21.75 -12.95 9.25
C GLY A 22 -21.68 -11.44 9.08
N TRP A 23 -22.44 -10.67 9.88
CA TRP A 23 -22.39 -9.21 9.83
C TRP A 23 -21.05 -8.65 10.30
N THR A 24 -20.47 -9.17 11.39
CA THR A 24 -19.16 -8.71 11.87
C THR A 24 -18.07 -9.00 10.85
N GLU A 25 -18.05 -10.20 10.27
CA GLU A 25 -17.10 -10.57 9.21
C GLU A 25 -17.25 -9.68 7.97
N ILE A 26 -18.48 -9.41 7.54
CA ILE A 26 -18.74 -8.51 6.41
C ILE A 26 -18.29 -7.08 6.74
N ALA A 27 -18.56 -6.60 7.95
CA ALA A 27 -18.13 -5.27 8.39
C ALA A 27 -16.60 -5.18 8.45
N ASP A 28 -15.92 -6.23 8.89
CA ASP A 28 -14.47 -6.30 8.95
C ASP A 28 -13.85 -6.36 7.55
N LEU A 29 -14.38 -7.20 6.65
CA LEU A 29 -13.97 -7.22 5.24
C LEU A 29 -14.21 -5.88 4.54
N ARG A 30 -15.32 -5.21 4.86
CA ARG A 30 -15.61 -3.87 4.34
C ARG A 30 -14.59 -2.85 4.81
N ARG A 31 -14.09 -2.96 6.05
CA ARG A 31 -13.06 -2.05 6.59
C ARG A 31 -11.64 -2.43 6.18
N ALA A 32 -11.37 -3.71 5.93
CA ALA A 32 -10.02 -4.20 5.66
C ALA A 32 -9.58 -4.06 4.20
N ARG A 33 -10.51 -3.86 3.26
CA ARG A 33 -10.21 -3.77 1.82
C ARG A 33 -10.36 -2.36 1.26
N GLU A 34 -9.60 -2.12 0.20
CA GLU A 34 -9.57 -0.87 -0.57
C GLU A 34 -10.74 -0.80 -1.56
N TRP A 35 -11.94 -0.48 -1.08
CA TRP A 35 -13.14 -0.39 -1.92
C TRP A 35 -13.25 0.93 -2.68
N GLN A 36 -12.65 1.99 -2.15
CA GLN A 36 -12.76 3.34 -2.69
C GLN A 36 -11.38 3.81 -3.10
N VAL A 37 -11.09 3.77 -4.40
CA VAL A 37 -9.78 4.13 -4.93
C VAL A 37 -9.87 5.47 -5.63
N THR A 38 -9.16 6.46 -5.11
CA THR A 38 -9.07 7.79 -5.68
C THR A 38 -7.81 7.91 -6.53
N GLN A 39 -7.95 8.34 -7.78
CA GLN A 39 -6.81 8.61 -8.65
C GLN A 39 -6.12 9.91 -8.22
N ALA A 40 -4.83 9.83 -8.00
CA ALA A 40 -4.00 10.95 -7.58
C ALA A 40 -3.07 11.40 -8.72
N GLY A 41 -2.87 12.71 -8.82
CA GLY A 41 -1.97 13.33 -9.81
C GLY A 41 -0.53 13.42 -9.34
N GLY A 42 0.34 13.98 -10.17
CA GLY A 42 1.77 14.15 -9.86
C GLY A 42 2.05 15.09 -8.68
N ALA A 43 1.12 16.01 -8.36
CA ALA A 43 1.24 16.89 -7.19
C ALA A 43 0.98 16.15 -5.85
N GLY A 44 0.53 14.90 -5.89
CA GLY A 44 0.05 14.16 -4.73
C GLY A 44 -1.47 14.29 -4.54
N ALA A 45 -1.97 13.65 -3.49
CA ALA A 45 -3.35 13.77 -3.04
C ALA A 45 -3.44 13.61 -1.51
N GLU A 46 -4.47 14.22 -0.93
CA GLU A 46 -4.76 14.08 0.49
C GLU A 46 -5.66 12.87 0.73
N LEU A 47 -5.33 12.09 1.75
CA LEU A 47 -6.20 11.03 2.27
C LEU A 47 -6.13 11.04 3.80
N ARG A 48 -7.29 11.23 4.43
CA ARG A 48 -7.44 11.28 5.90
C ARG A 48 -6.44 12.20 6.60
N GLY A 49 -6.25 13.42 6.08
CA GLY A 49 -5.38 14.43 6.69
C GLY A 49 -3.89 14.27 6.40
N VAL A 50 -3.48 13.28 5.60
CA VAL A 50 -2.10 13.11 5.14
C VAL A 50 -2.05 13.32 3.64
N HIS A 51 -1.22 14.26 3.21
CA HIS A 51 -0.86 14.44 1.81
C HIS A 51 0.19 13.40 1.42
N VAL A 52 -0.10 12.62 0.39
CA VAL A 52 0.82 11.61 -0.16
C VAL A 52 1.17 11.98 -1.59
N ARG A 53 2.47 11.94 -1.88
CA ARG A 53 3.03 12.22 -3.20
C ARG A 53 4.02 11.12 -3.56
N VAL A 54 3.99 10.70 -4.83
CA VAL A 54 5.10 9.94 -5.42
C VAL A 54 6.18 10.96 -5.74
N ASP A 55 7.23 10.98 -4.93
CA ASP A 55 8.33 11.93 -5.09
C ASP A 55 9.19 11.55 -6.28
N GLN A 56 9.62 10.28 -6.32
CA GLN A 56 10.50 9.78 -7.36
C GLN A 56 10.19 8.31 -7.69
N VAL A 57 10.44 7.93 -8.94
CA VAL A 57 10.31 6.55 -9.41
C VAL A 57 11.47 6.22 -10.34
N TRP A 58 12.19 5.15 -10.02
CA TRP A 58 13.22 4.60 -10.88
C TRP A 58 12.94 3.14 -11.18
N ALA A 59 13.38 2.70 -12.35
CA ALA A 59 13.41 1.29 -12.67
C ALA A 59 14.71 0.93 -13.38
N GLY A 60 15.17 -0.29 -13.15
CA GLY A 60 16.33 -0.85 -13.84
C GLY A 60 16.15 -2.34 -14.09
N THR A 61 16.68 -2.80 -15.22
CA THR A 61 16.75 -4.23 -15.56
C THR A 61 18.20 -4.66 -15.52
N ALA A 62 18.48 -5.84 -14.98
CA ALA A 62 19.81 -6.42 -15.06
C ALA A 62 20.03 -7.05 -16.45
N PRO A 63 21.21 -6.94 -17.07
CA PRO A 63 21.47 -7.50 -18.40
C PRO A 63 21.23 -9.01 -18.51
N ASN A 64 21.45 -9.73 -17.40
CA ASN A 64 21.26 -11.17 -17.29
C ASN A 64 19.82 -11.59 -16.97
N LEU A 65 18.92 -10.63 -16.73
CA LEU A 65 17.50 -10.90 -16.41
C LEU A 65 16.58 -9.78 -16.97
N PRO A 66 16.59 -9.54 -18.30
CA PRO A 66 15.92 -8.39 -18.92
C PRO A 66 14.39 -8.43 -18.82
N GLU A 67 13.80 -9.60 -18.57
CA GLU A 67 12.36 -9.77 -18.38
C GLU A 67 11.88 -9.32 -16.99
N ARG A 68 12.80 -9.01 -16.08
CA ARG A 68 12.53 -8.49 -14.74
C ARG A 68 13.09 -7.10 -14.57
N ALA A 69 12.35 -6.26 -13.86
CA ALA A 69 12.76 -4.93 -13.47
C ALA A 69 12.72 -4.81 -11.95
N LEU A 70 13.75 -4.18 -11.40
CA LEU A 70 13.70 -3.59 -10.08
C LEU A 70 13.07 -2.21 -10.22
N VAL A 71 12.07 -1.91 -9.41
CA VAL A 71 11.39 -0.60 -9.39
C VAL A 71 11.52 -0.03 -7.99
N LEU A 72 12.14 1.13 -7.87
CA LEU A 72 12.23 1.88 -6.63
C LEU A 72 11.25 3.04 -6.70
N VAL A 73 10.33 3.09 -5.74
CA VAL A 73 9.36 4.17 -5.59
C VAL A 73 9.63 4.91 -4.29
N ARG A 74 9.94 6.20 -4.38
CA ARG A 74 10.04 7.08 -3.23
C ARG A 74 8.72 7.81 -3.02
N LEU A 75 8.15 7.64 -1.84
CA LEU A 75 6.97 8.34 -1.39
C LEU A 75 7.35 9.48 -0.46
N ALA A 76 6.64 10.59 -0.55
CA ALA A 76 6.65 11.68 0.41
C ALA A 76 5.27 11.77 1.07
N LEU A 77 5.25 11.68 2.41
CA LEU A 77 4.05 11.81 3.22
C LEU A 77 4.16 13.05 4.10
N ARG A 78 3.11 13.86 4.17
CA ARG A 78 3.08 15.08 4.98
C ARG A 78 1.72 15.27 5.63
N GLY A 79 1.70 15.47 6.94
CA GLY A 79 0.48 15.70 7.69
C GLY A 79 0.75 15.92 9.18
N PRO A 80 -0.26 16.35 9.96
CA PRO A 80 -0.14 16.48 11.41
C PRO A 80 0.07 15.10 12.05
N GLU A 81 0.75 15.05 13.19
CA GLU A 81 1.08 13.79 13.88
C GLU A 81 -0.17 12.97 14.20
N ALA A 82 -1.24 13.64 14.65
CA ALA A 82 -2.54 13.01 14.92
C ALA A 82 -3.11 12.26 13.70
N ALA A 83 -2.97 12.81 12.48
CA ALA A 83 -3.43 12.13 11.27
C ALA A 83 -2.52 10.96 10.88
N ARG A 84 -1.21 11.10 11.11
CA ARG A 84 -0.20 10.05 10.80
C ARG A 84 -0.41 8.77 11.61
N HIS A 85 -0.99 8.82 12.81
CA HIS A 85 -1.41 7.62 13.55
C HIS A 85 -2.42 6.75 12.79
N GLY A 86 -3.35 7.37 12.07
CA GLY A 86 -4.31 6.65 11.22
C GLY A 86 -3.64 5.94 10.03
N TRP A 87 -2.38 6.27 9.75
CA TRP A 87 -1.61 5.68 8.67
C TRP A 87 -0.72 4.50 9.11
N ALA A 88 -0.87 4.02 10.35
CA ALA A 88 -0.19 2.82 10.82
C ALA A 88 -0.48 1.61 9.90
N GLY A 89 0.53 0.78 9.68
CA GLY A 89 0.45 -0.33 8.73
C GLY A 89 0.27 0.15 7.28
N CYS A 90 1.02 1.20 6.90
CA CYS A 90 1.05 1.67 5.52
C CYS A 90 1.36 0.51 4.57
N ASP A 91 0.48 0.32 3.59
CA ASP A 91 0.54 -0.71 2.59
C ASP A 91 0.70 -0.05 1.23
N VAL A 92 1.70 -0.53 0.50
CA VAL A 92 2.05 -0.01 -0.81
C VAL A 92 2.16 -1.19 -1.76
N GLY A 93 1.55 -1.07 -2.94
CA GLY A 93 1.61 -2.11 -3.96
C GLY A 93 1.64 -1.55 -5.36
N LEU A 94 2.44 -2.16 -6.23
CA LEU A 94 2.33 -1.94 -7.67
C LEU A 94 1.22 -2.81 -8.24
N ARG A 95 0.44 -2.25 -9.15
CA ARG A 95 -0.67 -2.93 -9.82
C ARG A 95 -0.60 -2.75 -11.33
N ASP A 96 -1.08 -3.75 -12.05
CA ASP A 96 -1.27 -3.68 -13.49
C ASP A 96 -2.72 -3.35 -13.88
N ALA A 97 -3.01 -3.36 -15.19
CA ALA A 97 -4.36 -3.17 -15.71
C ALA A 97 -5.31 -4.33 -15.36
N ALA A 98 -4.78 -5.55 -15.17
CA ALA A 98 -5.55 -6.74 -14.80
C ALA A 98 -5.84 -6.83 -13.29
N GLY A 99 -5.33 -5.90 -12.48
CA GLY A 99 -5.51 -5.84 -11.03
C GLY A 99 -4.58 -6.76 -10.24
N ARG A 100 -3.61 -7.41 -10.89
CA ARG A 100 -2.54 -8.15 -10.19
C ARG A 100 -1.73 -7.17 -9.36
N GLN A 101 -1.25 -7.63 -8.20
CA GLN A 101 -0.52 -6.80 -7.24
C GLN A 101 0.86 -7.39 -6.96
N TRP A 102 1.85 -6.51 -6.90
CA TRP A 102 3.21 -6.79 -6.46
C TRP A 102 3.47 -5.99 -5.18
N LEU A 103 4.01 -6.68 -4.18
CA LEU A 103 4.36 -6.12 -2.88
C LEU A 103 5.83 -5.70 -2.85
N PRO A 104 6.19 -4.72 -2.01
CA PRO A 104 7.58 -4.33 -1.85
C PRO A 104 8.40 -5.48 -1.25
N LEU A 105 9.66 -5.54 -1.62
CA LEU A 105 10.64 -6.45 -1.04
C LEU A 105 10.97 -5.98 0.38
N THR A 106 11.01 -6.93 1.31
CA THR A 106 11.13 -6.68 2.75
C THR A 106 12.33 -7.37 3.40
N SER A 107 13.29 -7.87 2.61
CA SER A 107 14.52 -8.47 3.14
C SER A 107 15.59 -7.41 3.42
N ALA A 108 16.54 -7.73 4.31
CA ALA A 108 17.71 -6.88 4.55
C ALA A 108 18.53 -6.65 3.27
N ASP A 109 18.62 -7.66 2.40
CA ASP A 109 19.29 -7.53 1.10
C ASP A 109 18.61 -6.49 0.21
N ALA A 110 17.26 -6.41 0.25
CA ALA A 110 16.51 -5.41 -0.48
C ALA A 110 16.80 -3.99 0.03
N GLU A 111 17.01 -3.82 1.35
CA GLU A 111 17.39 -2.53 1.93
C GLU A 111 18.78 -2.06 1.50
N GLY A 112 19.72 -3.00 1.33
CA GLY A 112 21.02 -2.73 0.72
C GLY A 112 20.88 -2.35 -0.76
N ALA A 113 20.03 -3.05 -1.51
CA ALA A 113 19.78 -2.76 -2.92
C ALA A 113 19.16 -1.37 -3.15
N VAL A 114 18.32 -0.85 -2.23
CA VAL A 114 17.80 0.52 -2.30
C VAL A 114 18.96 1.52 -2.39
N ARG A 115 20.00 1.40 -1.57
CA ARG A 115 21.15 2.33 -1.57
C ARG A 115 21.94 2.31 -2.87
N VAL A 116 21.90 1.20 -3.61
CA VAL A 116 22.57 1.08 -4.92
C VAL A 116 21.72 1.71 -6.03
N ILE A 117 20.40 1.64 -5.92
CA ILE A 117 19.46 2.04 -6.97
C ILE A 117 19.02 3.51 -6.82
N ALA A 118 18.86 3.97 -5.57
CA ALA A 118 18.48 5.34 -5.23
C ALA A 118 19.53 6.31 -5.78
N PRO A 119 19.13 7.42 -6.43
CA PRO A 119 20.07 8.32 -7.08
C PRO A 119 20.94 9.11 -6.10
N ASP A 120 20.46 9.29 -4.87
CA ASP A 120 21.20 9.89 -3.77
C ASP A 120 21.96 8.86 -2.94
N GLY A 121 21.79 7.57 -3.23
CA GLY A 121 22.40 6.47 -2.47
C GLY A 121 21.80 6.27 -1.08
N GLU A 122 20.72 6.98 -0.74
CA GLU A 122 20.09 6.93 0.56
C GLU A 122 18.92 5.94 0.56
N ASN A 123 18.68 5.32 1.72
CA ASN A 123 17.51 4.48 1.96
C ASN A 123 16.65 5.18 3.01
N MET A 124 15.49 5.69 2.57
CA MET A 124 14.55 6.44 3.41
C MET A 124 13.65 5.53 4.27
N GLY A 125 13.98 4.24 4.35
CA GLY A 125 13.19 3.25 5.09
C GLY A 125 11.88 2.90 4.38
N ARG A 126 11.13 1.99 4.98
CA ARG A 126 9.84 1.54 4.42
C ARG A 126 8.75 2.57 4.70
N CYS A 127 7.59 2.42 4.05
CA CYS A 127 6.45 3.28 4.33
C CYS A 127 6.05 3.14 5.79
N ASN A 128 6.44 4.13 6.58
CA ASN A 128 6.11 4.26 7.97
C ASN A 128 5.84 5.76 8.21
N PRO A 129 4.59 6.17 8.45
CA PRO A 129 4.24 7.57 8.71
C PRO A 129 4.67 8.03 10.12
N LEU A 130 5.09 7.10 10.98
CA LEU A 130 5.58 7.35 12.34
C LEU A 130 6.92 6.62 12.56
N PRO A 131 7.98 6.99 11.82
CA PRO A 131 9.30 6.45 12.09
C PRO A 131 9.80 6.98 13.45
N HIS A 132 10.76 6.27 14.05
CA HIS A 132 11.27 6.62 15.38
C HIS A 132 11.88 8.03 15.41
N ASP A 133 12.49 8.44 14.31
CA ASP A 133 13.10 9.71 14.02
C ASP A 133 12.20 10.61 13.15
N ALA A 134 10.88 10.52 13.34
CA ALA A 134 9.92 11.32 12.59
C ALA A 134 10.29 12.81 12.63
N PRO A 135 10.32 13.49 11.47
CA PRO A 135 10.56 14.92 11.44
C PRO A 135 9.38 15.67 12.11
N PRO A 136 9.59 16.95 12.48
CA PRO A 136 8.54 17.80 13.03
C PRO A 136 7.28 17.87 12.15
N GLU A 137 6.16 18.23 12.77
CA GLU A 137 4.88 18.36 12.05
C GLU A 137 4.98 19.22 10.79
N GLY A 138 4.31 18.79 9.72
CA GLY A 138 4.26 19.52 8.46
C GLY A 138 5.50 19.34 7.57
N GLN A 139 6.54 18.64 8.01
CA GLN A 139 7.64 18.21 7.14
C GLN A 139 7.31 16.90 6.41
N GLU A 140 7.98 16.69 5.27
CA GLU A 140 7.82 15.45 4.50
C GLU A 140 8.59 14.31 5.17
N ILE A 141 7.92 13.17 5.26
CA ILE A 141 8.49 11.87 5.64
C ILE A 141 8.67 11.11 4.34
N LEU A 142 9.93 10.83 4.01
CA LEU A 142 10.27 10.05 2.83
C LEU A 142 10.24 8.56 3.16
N SER A 143 9.92 7.73 2.17
CA SER A 143 10.06 6.29 2.27
C SER A 143 10.30 5.65 0.92
N ASP A 144 11.10 4.61 0.88
CA ASP A 144 11.54 3.90 -0.30
C ASP A 144 10.92 2.50 -0.37
N GLN A 145 10.22 2.22 -1.47
CA GLN A 145 9.57 0.94 -1.74
C GLN A 145 10.24 0.29 -2.95
N LEU A 146 10.98 -0.80 -2.72
CA LEU A 146 11.64 -1.56 -3.79
C LEU A 146 10.78 -2.75 -4.21
N PHE A 147 10.58 -2.93 -5.50
CA PHE A 147 9.79 -4.03 -6.07
C PHE A 147 10.61 -4.80 -7.09
N LEU A 148 10.37 -6.11 -7.20
CA LEU A 148 10.82 -6.93 -8.33
C LEU A 148 9.59 -7.33 -9.16
N VAL A 149 9.51 -6.83 -10.39
CA VAL A 149 8.32 -6.96 -11.25
C VAL A 149 8.71 -7.44 -12.65
N PRO A 150 7.77 -7.97 -13.44
CA PRO A 150 7.99 -8.16 -14.88
C PRO A 150 8.26 -6.82 -15.57
N ALA A 151 9.23 -6.76 -16.49
CA ALA A 151 9.58 -5.52 -17.20
C ALA A 151 8.40 -4.91 -17.98
N GLU A 152 7.49 -5.75 -18.46
CA GLU A 152 6.25 -5.31 -19.12
C GLU A 152 5.33 -4.47 -18.22
N LEU A 153 5.44 -4.62 -16.89
CA LEU A 153 4.67 -3.82 -15.95
C LEU A 153 5.00 -2.32 -16.06
N LEU A 154 6.23 -1.97 -16.45
CA LEU A 154 6.69 -0.57 -16.54
C LEU A 154 5.88 0.27 -17.55
N LYS A 155 5.18 -0.36 -18.50
CA LYS A 155 4.38 0.32 -19.54
C LYS A 155 3.07 0.93 -19.02
N GLY A 156 2.63 0.57 -17.81
CA GLY A 156 1.35 1.01 -17.28
C GLY A 156 1.13 0.70 -15.80
N ALA A 157 2.21 0.64 -15.03
CA ALA A 157 2.15 0.38 -13.59
C ALA A 157 1.38 1.49 -12.87
N ARG A 158 0.64 1.09 -11.84
CA ARG A 158 -0.04 2.01 -10.92
C ARG A 158 0.37 1.67 -9.49
N LEU A 159 0.74 2.67 -8.72
CA LEU A 159 1.04 2.52 -7.31
C LEU A 159 -0.25 2.71 -6.53
N ARG A 160 -0.58 1.75 -5.67
CA ARG A 160 -1.65 1.91 -4.70
C ARG A 160 -1.06 2.07 -3.31
N VAL A 161 -1.60 3.03 -2.56
CA VAL A 161 -1.19 3.34 -1.19
C VAL A 161 -2.43 3.41 -0.31
N SER A 162 -2.41 2.69 0.81
CA SER A 162 -3.42 2.77 1.86
C SER A 162 -2.80 2.47 3.23
N ALA A 163 -3.57 2.61 4.30
CA ALA A 163 -3.18 2.19 5.63
C ALA A 163 -4.41 1.73 6.43
N LEU A 164 -4.19 1.16 7.61
CA LEU A 164 -5.27 0.60 8.43
C LEU A 164 -6.39 1.59 8.73
N GLY A 165 -6.05 2.84 9.07
CA GLY A 165 -7.03 3.89 9.37
C GLY A 165 -7.53 4.67 8.15
N THR A 166 -7.00 4.40 6.95
CA THR A 166 -7.52 5.00 5.71
C THR A 166 -8.53 4.11 5.01
N ARG A 167 -8.41 2.79 5.18
CA ARG A 167 -9.32 1.84 4.53
C ARG A 167 -10.76 2.07 5.02
N PRO A 168 -11.75 2.03 4.12
CA PRO A 168 -11.70 1.41 2.79
C PRO A 168 -11.17 2.28 1.65
N GLU A 169 -10.66 3.48 1.95
CA GLU A 169 -10.11 4.40 0.96
C GLU A 169 -8.63 4.11 0.69
N ALA A 170 -8.23 4.30 -0.57
CA ALA A 170 -6.85 4.19 -1.03
C ALA A 170 -6.58 5.23 -2.12
N LEU A 171 -5.30 5.62 -2.25
CA LEU A 171 -4.82 6.45 -3.36
C LEU A 171 -4.18 5.58 -4.43
N GLU A 172 -4.40 5.92 -5.68
CA GLU A 172 -3.73 5.30 -6.83
C GLU A 172 -3.00 6.35 -7.66
N PHE A 173 -1.71 6.12 -7.92
CA PHE A 173 -0.84 7.01 -8.68
C PHE A 173 -0.38 6.33 -9.96
N PRO A 174 -0.34 7.03 -11.11
CA PRO A 174 0.35 6.52 -12.29
C PRO A 174 1.86 6.45 -12.01
N VAL A 175 2.48 5.33 -12.35
CA VAL A 175 3.92 5.14 -12.15
C VAL A 175 4.61 5.24 -13.50
N ARG A 176 5.48 6.24 -13.63
CA ARG A 176 6.30 6.48 -14.83
C ARG A 176 7.77 6.49 -14.42
N PRO A 177 8.42 5.31 -14.42
CA PRO A 177 9.78 5.19 -13.92
C PRO A 177 10.77 5.85 -14.88
N VAL A 178 11.78 6.50 -14.31
CA VAL A 178 13.00 6.83 -15.04
C VAL A 178 13.84 5.56 -15.15
N LEU A 179 14.11 5.14 -16.39
CA LEU A 179 14.91 3.93 -16.66
C LEU A 179 16.39 4.18 -16.41
N ARG A 180 17.06 3.22 -15.76
CA ARG A 180 18.50 3.22 -15.51
C ARG A 180 19.11 1.88 -15.86
N ASP A 181 20.29 1.91 -16.48
CA ASP A 181 21.12 0.74 -16.64
C ASP A 181 21.76 0.39 -15.28
N LEU A 182 21.41 -0.77 -14.74
CA LEU A 182 22.09 -1.35 -13.60
C LEU A 182 23.35 -2.03 -14.15
N ARG A 183 24.49 -1.33 -14.09
CA ARG A 183 25.80 -1.84 -14.49
C ARG A 183 26.55 -2.46 -13.31
#